data_AF-A0A2T6J2C6-F1
#
_entry.id   AF-A0A2T6J2C6-F1
#
_cell.length_a   1.000
_cell.length_b   1.000
_cell.length_c   1.000
_cell.angle_alpha   90.00
_cell.angle_beta   90.00
_cell.angle_gamma   90.00
#
_symmetry.space_group_name_H-M   'P 1'
#
loop_
_entity.id
_entity.type
_entity.pdbx_description
1 polymer ?
#
loop_
_entity_poly.entity_id
_entity_poly.type
_entity_poly.pdbx_seq_one_letter_code
_entity_poly.pdbx_strand_id
1 'polypeptide(L)'
;MPPRHDLTREPCPGRILEDLGGAFGMGALGGFLWHFAKGWRNSPKYEKFAGGMLSGSMKSPLVGSSFAVWGGLYATFDCSLIYLRGGKEDSWNPVLSGALTGGVLSMRSGWRSCMKNAAIGGVLLGIIEVVQL
;
A
#
# COMPACT_ATOMS: atom_id res chain seq x y z
N MET A 1 -21.43 -25.22 4.49
CA MET A 1 -21.39 -24.26 3.36
C MET A 1 -19.95 -24.24 2.87
N PRO A 2 -19.64 -24.70 1.65
CA PRO A 2 -18.26 -24.66 1.18
C PRO A 2 -17.81 -23.20 1.04
N PRO A 3 -16.55 -22.86 1.34
CA PRO A 3 -16.04 -21.49 1.20
C PRO A 3 -16.09 -21.10 -0.27
N ARG A 4 -16.56 -19.89 -0.57
CA ARG A 4 -16.60 -19.35 -1.93
C ARG A 4 -15.16 -19.21 -2.43
N HIS A 5 -14.71 -20.13 -3.27
CA HIS A 5 -13.53 -19.91 -4.09
C HIS A 5 -13.91 -18.89 -5.17
N ASP A 6 -13.70 -17.60 -4.89
CA ASP A 6 -13.75 -16.56 -5.91
C ASP A 6 -12.63 -16.83 -6.91
N LEU A 7 -12.94 -17.43 -8.08
CA LEU A 7 -11.98 -17.71 -9.16
C LEU A 7 -11.29 -16.45 -9.71
N THR A 8 -11.68 -15.26 -9.25
CA THR A 8 -11.10 -13.97 -9.59
C THR A 8 -9.98 -13.54 -8.64
N ARG A 9 -9.83 -14.17 -7.46
CA ARG A 9 -8.76 -13.89 -6.50
C ARG A 9 -7.67 -14.95 -6.61
N GLU A 10 -6.44 -14.53 -6.91
CA GLU A 10 -5.31 -15.45 -6.83
C GLU A 10 -5.16 -15.99 -5.39
N PRO A 11 -4.94 -17.31 -5.20
CA PRO A 11 -4.69 -17.86 -3.88
C PRO A 11 -3.39 -17.30 -3.30
N CYS A 12 -3.32 -17.13 -1.98
CA CYS A 12 -2.05 -16.90 -1.30
C CYS A 12 -1.09 -18.05 -1.66
N PRO A 13 0.15 -17.79 -2.09
CA PRO A 13 0.91 -16.52 -2.01
C PRO A 13 0.89 -15.62 -3.24
N GLY A 14 0.26 -16.00 -4.37
CA GLY A 14 0.28 -15.22 -5.64
C GLY A 14 -0.21 -13.78 -5.47
N ARG A 15 -1.26 -13.62 -4.65
CA ARG A 15 -1.84 -12.33 -4.23
C ARG A 15 -0.83 -11.31 -3.69
N ILE A 16 0.23 -11.77 -3.02
CA ILE A 16 1.27 -10.87 -2.48
C ILE A 16 2.03 -10.20 -3.61
N LEU A 17 2.35 -10.94 -4.67
CA LEU A 17 3.08 -10.41 -5.82
C LEU A 17 2.21 -9.46 -6.65
N GLU A 18 0.94 -9.81 -6.82
CA GLU A 18 -0.04 -8.96 -7.49
C GLU A 18 -0.26 -7.64 -6.74
N ASP A 19 -0.47 -7.69 -5.41
CA ASP A 19 -0.64 -6.48 -4.58
C ASP A 19 0.64 -5.63 -4.53
N LEU A 20 1.83 -6.25 -4.49
CA LEU A 20 3.11 -5.56 -4.62
C LEU A 20 3.24 -4.80 -5.94
N GLY A 21 2.97 -5.48 -7.05
CA GLY A 21 3.09 -4.94 -8.40
C GLY A 21 2.04 -3.85 -8.67
N GLY A 22 0.80 -4.10 -8.28
CA GLY A 22 -0.30 -3.15 -8.37
C GLY A 22 -0.01 -1.88 -7.57
N ALA A 23 0.41 -2.03 -6.31
CA ALA A 23 0.77 -0.88 -5.47
C ALA A 23 1.98 -0.12 -6.00
N PHE A 24 3.01 -0.82 -6.51
CA PHE A 24 4.14 -0.19 -7.18
C PHE A 24 3.69 0.65 -8.38
N GLY A 25 2.86 0.08 -9.27
CA GLY A 25 2.34 0.76 -10.46
C GLY A 25 1.53 2.01 -10.10
N MET A 26 0.61 1.89 -9.14
CA MET A 26 -0.18 3.03 -8.64
C MET A 26 0.73 4.14 -8.07
N GLY A 27 1.70 3.76 -7.22
CA GLY A 27 2.63 4.70 -6.60
C GLY A 27 3.60 5.34 -7.58
N ALA A 28 4.09 4.59 -8.58
CA ALA A 28 5.00 5.09 -9.60
C ALA A 28 4.30 6.08 -10.53
N LEU A 29 3.09 5.77 -11.00
CA LEU A 29 2.30 6.65 -11.86
C LEU A 29 1.85 7.91 -11.10
N GLY A 30 1.26 7.76 -9.92
CA GLY A 30 0.83 8.89 -9.09
C GLY A 30 2.01 9.76 -8.66
N GLY A 31 3.12 9.13 -8.24
CA GLY A 31 4.35 9.81 -7.88
C GLY A 31 4.97 10.55 -9.06
N PHE A 32 5.00 9.95 -10.25
CA PHE A 32 5.48 10.61 -11.45
C PHE A 32 4.66 11.86 -11.77
N LEU A 33 3.33 11.76 -11.82
CA LEU A 33 2.46 12.89 -12.13
C LEU A 33 2.61 14.03 -11.12
N TRP A 34 2.63 13.70 -9.82
CA TRP A 34 2.80 14.70 -8.76
C TRP A 34 4.17 15.39 -8.83
N HIS A 35 5.25 14.62 -8.96
CA HIS A 35 6.61 15.17 -8.99
C HIS A 35 6.94 15.83 -10.33
N PHE A 36 6.31 15.43 -11.42
CA PHE A 36 6.37 16.10 -12.71
C PHE A 36 5.69 17.47 -12.64
N ALA A 37 4.46 17.55 -12.14
CA ALA A 37 3.74 18.81 -11.98
C ALA A 37 4.47 19.76 -11.01
N LYS A 38 5.01 19.22 -9.91
CA LYS A 38 5.82 19.98 -8.96
C LYS A 38 7.14 20.46 -9.57
N GLY A 39 7.84 19.59 -10.30
CA GLY A 39 9.06 19.92 -11.02
C GLY A 39 8.84 20.99 -12.09
N TRP A 40 7.74 20.90 -12.84
CA TRP A 40 7.34 21.89 -13.84
C TRP A 40 7.11 23.28 -13.25
N ARG A 41 6.42 23.35 -12.10
CA ARG A 41 6.13 24.62 -11.42
C ARG A 41 7.38 25.26 -10.82
N ASN A 42 8.33 24.47 -10.35
CA ASN A 42 9.53 24.95 -9.67
C ASN A 42 10.73 25.19 -10.60
N SER A 43 10.66 24.76 -11.87
CA SER A 43 11.77 24.85 -12.82
C SER A 43 11.83 26.20 -13.56
N PRO A 44 13.04 26.65 -13.97
CA PRO A 44 13.23 27.89 -14.74
C PRO A 44 12.50 27.85 -16.08
N LYS A 45 12.07 29.02 -16.59
CA LYS A 45 11.12 29.16 -17.73
C LYS A 45 11.43 28.32 -18.96
N TYR A 46 12.70 28.13 -19.31
CA TYR A 46 13.13 27.45 -20.53
C TYR A 46 13.41 25.95 -20.36
N GLU A 47 13.51 25.47 -19.12
CA GLU A 47 13.80 24.05 -18.81
C GLU A 47 12.66 23.38 -18.03
N LYS A 48 11.44 23.92 -18.09
CA LYS A 48 10.30 23.40 -17.32
C LYS A 48 9.97 21.95 -17.63
N PHE A 49 9.99 21.58 -18.91
CA PHE A 49 9.73 20.22 -19.34
C PHE A 49 10.85 19.27 -18.90
N ALA A 50 12.11 19.65 -19.12
CA ALA A 50 13.27 18.87 -18.70
C ALA A 50 13.35 18.69 -17.18
N GLY A 51 13.16 19.78 -16.41
CA GLY A 51 13.15 19.74 -14.95
C GLY A 51 11.94 19.00 -14.37
N GLY A 52 10.78 19.08 -15.01
CA GLY A 52 9.61 18.27 -14.69
C GLY A 52 9.86 16.78 -14.92
N MET A 53 10.38 16.41 -16.10
CA MET A 53 10.68 15.02 -16.46
C MET A 53 11.77 14.42 -15.57
N LEU A 54 12.85 15.16 -15.30
CA LEU A 54 13.90 14.75 -14.39
C LEU A 54 13.36 14.54 -12.97
N SER A 55 12.57 15.49 -12.45
CA SER A 55 11.97 15.38 -11.12
C SER A 55 11.00 14.21 -11.00
N GLY A 56 10.17 14.01 -12.02
CA GLY A 56 9.24 12.88 -12.12
C GLY A 56 9.97 11.54 -12.12
N SER A 57 10.93 11.36 -13.03
CA SER A 57 11.66 10.10 -13.18
C SER A 57 12.53 9.75 -11.98
N MET A 58 13.14 10.74 -11.31
CA MET A 58 13.97 10.49 -10.13
C MET A 58 13.16 10.16 -8.87
N LYS A 59 11.90 10.63 -8.77
CA LYS A 59 11.07 10.46 -7.57
C LYS A 59 9.99 9.39 -7.71
N SER A 60 9.50 9.14 -8.92
CA SER A 60 8.51 8.11 -9.24
C SER A 60 8.86 6.72 -8.65
N PRO A 61 10.07 6.14 -8.86
CA PRO A 61 10.38 4.82 -8.33
C PRO A 61 10.46 4.79 -6.80
N LEU A 62 10.82 5.91 -6.15
CA LEU A 62 10.89 6.01 -4.69
C LEU A 62 9.49 6.00 -4.04
N VAL A 63 8.54 6.69 -4.68
CA VAL A 63 7.13 6.66 -4.25
C VAL A 63 6.54 5.28 -4.56
N GLY A 64 6.76 4.76 -5.76
CA GLY A 64 6.34 3.42 -6.17
C GLY A 64 6.83 2.34 -5.20
N SER A 65 8.11 2.35 -4.82
CA SER A 65 8.65 1.37 -3.87
C SER A 65 8.04 1.50 -2.48
N SER A 66 7.73 2.71 -2.03
CA SER A 66 7.08 2.93 -0.72
C SER A 66 5.66 2.34 -0.69
N PHE A 67 4.90 2.54 -1.77
CA PHE A 67 3.58 1.93 -1.93
C PHE A 67 3.67 0.41 -2.08
N ALA A 68 4.66 -0.10 -2.82
CA ALA A 68 4.92 -1.52 -2.96
C ALA A 68 5.18 -2.19 -1.60
N VAL A 69 6.06 -1.61 -0.78
CA VAL A 69 6.34 -2.13 0.57
C VAL A 69 5.09 -2.12 1.44
N TRP A 70 4.27 -1.07 1.37
CA TRP A 70 3.01 -1.01 2.11
C TRP A 70 2.02 -2.09 1.65
N GLY A 71 1.75 -2.20 0.34
CA GLY A 71 0.82 -3.17 -0.23
C GLY A 71 1.28 -4.62 -0.05
N GLY A 72 2.58 -4.88 -0.24
CA GLY A 72 3.17 -6.19 0.01
C GLY A 72 3.07 -6.60 1.48
N LEU A 73 3.41 -5.70 2.39
CA LEU A 73 3.34 -6.00 3.82
C LEU A 73 1.89 -6.25 4.27
N TYR A 74 0.94 -5.47 3.76
CA TYR A 74 -0.48 -5.69 3.95
C TYR A 74 -0.92 -7.08 3.47
N ALA A 75 -0.60 -7.43 2.23
CA ALA A 75 -0.95 -8.73 1.65
C ALA A 75 -0.30 -9.90 2.40
N THR A 76 0.95 -9.75 2.86
CA THR A 76 1.61 -10.78 3.67
C THR A 76 0.93 -10.99 5.01
N PHE A 77 0.48 -9.93 5.69
CA PHE A 77 -0.24 -10.06 6.95
C PHE A 77 -1.64 -10.63 6.74
N ASP A 78 -2.36 -10.22 5.70
CA ASP A 78 -3.68 -10.78 5.36
C ASP A 78 -3.58 -12.28 5.08
N CYS A 79 -2.67 -12.70 4.19
CA CYS A 79 -2.43 -14.11 3.89
C CYS A 79 -1.98 -14.92 5.13
N SER A 80 -1.15 -14.32 6.00
CA SER A 80 -0.72 -14.97 7.24
C SER A 80 -1.88 -15.17 8.22
N LEU A 81 -2.77 -14.18 8.36
CA LEU A 81 -3.95 -14.27 9.22
C LEU A 81 -4.95 -15.30 8.70
N ILE A 82 -5.17 -15.35 7.39
CA ILE A 82 -6.01 -16.38 6.75
C ILE A 82 -5.44 -17.78 7.02
N TYR A 83 -4.12 -17.96 6.86
CA TYR A 83 -3.46 -19.23 7.15
C TYR A 83 -3.60 -19.64 8.62
N LEU A 84 -3.32 -18.72 9.56
CA LEU A 84 -3.42 -18.97 11.00
C LEU A 84 -4.86 -19.29 11.46
N ARG A 85 -5.87 -18.77 10.77
CA ARG A 85 -7.29 -18.99 11.10
C ARG A 85 -7.92 -20.17 10.34
N GLY A 86 -7.12 -20.97 9.65
CA GLY A 86 -7.60 -22.16 8.94
C GLY A 86 -8.39 -21.84 7.66
N GLY A 87 -8.04 -20.76 6.97
CA GLY A 87 -8.66 -20.36 5.70
C GLY A 87 -9.93 -19.52 5.84
N LYS A 88 -10.20 -18.94 7.01
CA LYS A 88 -11.34 -18.05 7.22
C LYS A 88 -11.02 -16.63 6.79
N GLU A 89 -11.82 -16.11 5.87
CA GLU A 89 -11.81 -14.71 5.45
C GLU A 89 -12.92 -13.97 6.21
N ASP A 90 -12.55 -13.31 7.31
CA ASP A 90 -13.46 -12.50 8.13
C ASP A 90 -13.13 -11.00 7.91
N SER A 91 -14.13 -10.12 8.06
CA SER A 91 -13.99 -8.65 8.02
C SER A 91 -12.95 -8.08 9.00
N TRP A 92 -12.50 -8.88 9.96
CA TRP A 92 -11.43 -8.51 10.89
C TRP A 92 -10.01 -8.66 10.31
N ASN A 93 -9.82 -9.50 9.29
CA ASN A 93 -8.49 -9.73 8.72
C ASN A 93 -7.94 -8.46 8.05
N PRO A 94 -8.70 -7.72 7.21
CA PRO A 94 -8.25 -6.46 6.60
C PRO A 94 -7.89 -5.39 7.63
N VAL A 95 -8.72 -5.24 8.67
CA VAL A 95 -8.50 -4.22 9.71
C VAL A 95 -7.22 -4.51 10.50
N LEU A 96 -7.03 -5.78 10.89
CA LEU A 96 -5.88 -6.20 11.66
C LEU A 96 -4.59 -6.15 10.83
N SER A 97 -4.63 -6.60 9.57
CA SER A 97 -3.48 -6.52 8.67
C SER A 97 -3.09 -5.06 8.36
N GLY A 98 -4.06 -4.14 8.26
CA GLY A 98 -3.80 -2.70 8.18
C GLY A 98 -3.12 -2.12 9.40
N ALA A 99 -3.60 -2.48 10.59
CA ALA A 99 -2.99 -2.05 11.84
C ALA A 99 -1.56 -2.59 12.00
N LEU A 100 -1.34 -3.87 11.67
CA LEU A 100 -0.02 -4.50 11.70
C LEU A 100 0.93 -3.84 10.70
N THR A 101 0.47 -3.58 9.47
CA THR A 101 1.25 -2.89 8.43
C THR A 101 1.69 -1.50 8.89
N GLY A 102 0.76 -0.69 9.40
CA GLY A 102 1.06 0.65 9.90
C GLY A 102 2.02 0.66 11.09
N GLY A 103 1.84 -0.29 12.02
CA GLY A 103 2.72 -0.47 13.17
C GLY A 103 4.14 -0.87 12.76
N VAL A 104 4.27 -1.91 11.92
CA VAL A 104 5.56 -2.48 11.50
C VAL A 104 6.39 -1.47 10.70
N LEU A 105 5.76 -0.72 9.78
CA LEU A 105 6.44 0.34 9.04
C LEU A 105 7.03 1.44 9.95
N SER A 106 6.40 1.66 11.10
CA SER A 106 6.77 2.70 12.06
C SER A 106 7.54 2.16 13.27
N MET A 107 7.88 0.87 13.28
CA MET A 107 8.52 0.21 14.42
C MET A 107 9.88 0.83 14.74
N ARG A 108 10.66 1.19 13.71
CA ARG A 108 11.95 1.89 13.86
C ARG A 108 11.85 3.32 14.41
N SER A 109 10.66 3.91 14.39
CA SER A 109 10.42 5.30 14.81
C SER A 109 9.98 5.40 16.29
N GLY A 110 10.09 4.30 17.04
CA GLY A 110 9.73 4.20 18.46
C GLY A 110 8.29 3.76 18.72
N TRP A 111 8.04 3.26 19.93
CA TRP A 111 6.75 2.67 20.34
C TRP A 111 5.55 3.61 20.16
N ARG A 112 5.70 4.90 20.51
CA ARG A 112 4.63 5.90 20.37
C ARG A 112 4.22 6.10 18.90
N SER A 113 5.20 6.14 18.00
CA SER A 113 4.97 6.25 16.56
C SER A 113 4.35 4.98 16.00
N CYS A 114 4.80 3.81 16.46
CA CYS A 114 4.22 2.51 16.12
C CYS A 114 2.72 2.45 16.44
N MET A 115 2.34 2.76 17.69
CA MET A 115 0.93 2.72 18.11
C MET A 115 0.05 3.70 17.34
N LYS A 116 0.55 4.92 17.07
CA LYS A 116 -0.20 5.91 16.29
C LYS A 116 -0.44 5.44 14.86
N ASN A 117 0.59 4.95 14.18
CA ASN A 117 0.46 4.50 12.79
C ASN A 117 -0.35 3.20 12.67
N ALA A 118 -0.24 2.31 13.67
CA ALA A 118 -1.11 1.13 13.76
C ALA A 118 -2.59 1.53 13.92
N ALA A 119 -2.89 2.50 14.79
CA ALA A 119 -4.25 3.00 14.96
C ALA A 119 -4.79 3.65 13.68
N ILE A 120 -4.00 4.49 13.02
CA ILE A 120 -4.39 5.12 11.75
C ILE A 120 -4.64 4.05 10.68
N GLY A 121 -3.73 3.08 10.53
CA GLY A 121 -3.87 1.99 9.57
C GLY A 121 -5.12 1.14 9.81
N GLY A 122 -5.39 0.78 11.07
CA GLY A 122 -6.58 0.02 11.47
C GLY A 122 -7.88 0.81 11.25
N VAL A 123 -7.91 2.10 11.60
CA VAL A 123 -9.10 2.94 11.38
C VAL A 123 -9.40 3.12 9.89
N LEU A 124 -8.39 3.40 9.07
CA LEU A 124 -8.58 3.59 7.63
C LEU A 124 -9.15 2.34 6.96
N LEU A 125 -8.58 1.16 7.22
CA LEU A 125 -9.09 -0.08 6.65
C LEU A 125 -10.41 -0.53 7.30
N GLY A 126 -10.62 -0.20 8.58
CA GLY A 126 -11.92 -0.37 9.24
C GLY A 126 -13.03 0.42 8.55
N ILE A 127 -12.75 1.66 8.14
CA ILE A 127 -13.72 2.45 7.37
C ILE A 127 -13.97 1.82 6.00
N ILE A 128 -12.93 1.35 5.31
CA ILE A 128 -13.08 0.71 4.01
C ILE A 128 -13.96 -0.54 4.11
N GLU A 129 -13.69 -1.39 5.10
CA GLU A 129 -14.50 -2.58 5.36
C GLU A 129 -15.95 -2.19 5.69
N VAL A 130 -16.17 -1.17 6.52
CA VAL A 130 -17.52 -0.68 6.85
C VAL A 130 -18.28 -0.18 5.62
N VAL A 131 -17.59 0.41 4.65
CA VAL A 131 -18.21 0.83 3.38
C VAL A 131 -18.51 -0.36 2.47
N GLN A 132 -17.81 -1.48 2.66
CA GLN A 132 -17.94 -2.71 1.87
C GLN A 132 -18.90 -3.74 2.50
N LEU A 133 -19.35 -3.53 3.74
CA LEU A 133 -20.41 -4.27 4.43
C LEU A 133 -21.79 -3.99 3.83
#